data_AF-A0A1C7N458-F1
#
_entry.id   AF-A0A1C7N458-F1
#
_cell.length_a   1.000
_cell.length_b   1.000
_cell.length_c   1.000
_cell.angle_alpha   90.00
_cell.angle_beta   90.00
_cell.angle_gamma   90.00
#
_symmetry.space_group_name_H-M   'P 1'
#
loop_
_entity.id
_entity.type
_entity.pdbx_description
1 polymer ?
#
loop_
_entity_poly.entity_id
_entity_poly.type
_entity_poly.pdbx_seq_one_letter_code
_entity_poly.pdbx_strand_id
1 'polypeptide(L)'
;MAPHPIPQNHPLPNPEVQDRFKRRLQTPGQLAPTPRARKIQILSWALSIGLSGYIVLFADFGSERNCYTPIREWFKQKKNSFWSLSEQEKKDLKEQGKL
;
A
#
# COMPACT_ATOMS: atom_id res chain seq x y z
N MET A 1 47.69 -22.44 38.53
CA MET A 1 47.33 -21.59 37.39
C MET A 1 46.71 -22.49 36.33
N ALA A 2 45.44 -22.29 35.97
CA ALA A 2 44.78 -23.11 34.96
C ALA A 2 45.28 -22.71 33.56
N PRO A 3 45.51 -23.67 32.64
CA PRO A 3 45.95 -23.35 31.28
C PRO A 3 44.86 -22.57 30.54
N HIS A 4 45.27 -21.47 29.90
CA HIS A 4 44.37 -20.67 29.07
C HIS A 4 44.02 -21.43 27.78
N PRO A 5 42.76 -21.42 27.33
CA PRO A 5 42.38 -22.08 26.09
C PRO A 5 43.07 -21.39 24.90
N ILE A 6 43.74 -22.19 24.07
CA ILE A 6 44.38 -21.74 22.83
C ILE A 6 43.25 -21.50 21.79
N PRO A 7 43.22 -20.35 21.09
CA PRO A 7 42.22 -20.11 20.06
C PRO A 7 42.34 -21.16 18.95
N GLN A 8 41.23 -21.86 18.68
CA GLN A 8 41.18 -22.83 17.59
C GLN A 8 41.18 -22.08 16.26
N ASN A 9 42.13 -22.42 15.37
CA ASN A 9 42.16 -21.91 14.01
C ASN A 9 40.95 -22.49 13.24
N HIS A 10 39.91 -21.68 13.08
CA HIS A 10 38.80 -22.05 12.22
C HIS A 10 39.28 -22.09 10.75
N PRO A 11 38.93 -23.14 9.99
CA PRO A 11 39.25 -23.20 8.57
C PRO A 11 38.66 -21.99 7.84
N LEU A 12 39.42 -21.45 6.89
CA LEU A 12 38.99 -20.28 6.10
C LEU A 12 37.64 -20.59 5.44
N PRO A 13 36.64 -19.69 5.57
CA PRO A 13 35.31 -19.94 5.04
C PRO A 13 35.34 -20.07 3.51
N ASN A 14 34.68 -21.12 3.00
CA ASN A 14 34.41 -21.35 1.58
C ASN A 14 33.84 -20.07 0.92
N PRO A 15 34.22 -19.69 -0.32
CA PRO A 15 33.74 -18.49 -1.02
C PRO A 15 32.22 -18.25 -0.91
N GLU A 16 31.38 -19.29 -1.02
CA GLU A 16 29.92 -19.15 -0.88
C GLU A 16 29.49 -18.63 0.50
N VAL A 17 30.20 -19.07 1.54
CA VAL A 17 29.96 -18.65 2.92
C VAL A 17 30.39 -17.20 3.09
N GLN A 18 31.50 -16.80 2.48
CA GLN A 18 31.95 -15.40 2.47
C GLN A 18 30.95 -14.48 1.78
N ASP A 19 30.39 -14.88 0.64
CA ASP A 19 29.40 -14.08 -0.08
C ASP A 19 28.07 -13.98 0.67
N ARG A 20 27.71 -15.03 1.42
CA ARG A 20 26.56 -14.98 2.35
C ARG A 20 26.83 -14.03 3.50
N PHE A 21 28.03 -14.02 4.06
CA PHE A 21 28.42 -13.09 5.13
C PHE A 21 28.50 -11.64 4.62
N LYS A 22 29.11 -11.41 3.45
CA LYS A 22 29.13 -10.10 2.79
C LYS A 22 27.73 -9.57 2.58
N ARG A 23 26.80 -10.37 2.04
CA ARG A 23 25.39 -9.98 1.91
C ARG A 23 24.77 -9.58 3.23
N ARG A 24 24.99 -10.33 4.31
CA ARG A 24 24.44 -10.01 5.65
C ARG A 24 25.04 -8.76 6.29
N LEU A 25 26.34 -8.53 6.08
CA LEU A 25 27.06 -7.35 6.59
C LEU A 25 26.75 -6.10 5.75
N GLN A 26 26.53 -6.27 4.43
CA GLN A 26 26.21 -5.21 3.48
C GLN A 26 24.73 -4.86 3.41
N THR A 27 23.85 -5.54 4.15
CA THR A 27 22.51 -5.04 4.45
C THR A 27 22.56 -4.34 5.82
N PRO A 28 23.11 -3.11 5.94
CA PRO A 28 23.02 -2.39 7.20
C PRO A 28 21.55 -2.26 7.54
N GLY A 29 21.18 -2.62 8.77
CA GLY A 29 19.81 -2.41 9.28
C GLY A 29 19.35 -0.95 9.18
N GLN A 30 20.26 -0.01 8.90
CA GLN A 30 19.99 1.39 8.55
C GLN A 30 19.33 1.60 7.18
N LEU A 31 19.43 0.64 6.25
CA LEU A 31 18.67 0.68 4.98
C LEU A 31 17.20 0.29 5.16
N ALA A 32 16.83 -0.29 6.30
CA ALA A 32 15.44 -0.57 6.58
C ALA A 32 14.72 0.76 6.86
N PRO A 33 13.65 1.10 6.11
CA PRO A 33 12.91 2.34 6.36
C PRO A 33 12.36 2.32 7.78
N THR A 34 12.63 3.39 8.53
CA THR A 34 12.12 3.52 9.90
C THR A 34 10.59 3.44 9.91
N PRO A 35 9.96 2.97 11.01
CA PRO A 35 8.50 2.87 11.08
C PRO A 35 7.79 4.19 10.79
N ARG A 36 8.40 5.32 11.16
CA ARG A 36 7.88 6.67 10.84
C ARG A 36 7.97 6.97 9.34
N ALA A 37 9.11 6.67 8.71
CA ALA A 37 9.27 6.83 7.27
C ALA A 37 8.24 6.00 6.49
N ARG A 38 7.97 4.76 6.93
CA ARG A 38 6.92 3.92 6.33
C ARG A 38 5.53 4.53 6.47
N LYS A 39 5.17 5.11 7.62
CA LYS A 39 3.90 5.81 7.81
C LYS A 39 3.76 7.01 6.87
N ILE A 40 4.82 7.82 6.76
CA ILE A 40 4.85 8.98 5.86
C ILE A 40 4.70 8.54 4.41
N GLN A 41 5.36 7.45 4.02
CA GLN A 41 5.24 6.90 2.67
C GLN A 41 3.80 6.46 2.38
N ILE A 42 3.16 5.70 3.28
CA ILE A 42 1.76 5.30 3.11
C ILE A 42 0.83 6.51 3.01
N LEU A 43 1.02 7.51 3.89
CA LEU A 43 0.24 8.74 3.86
C LEU A 43 0.44 9.51 2.55
N SER A 44 1.69 9.62 2.07
CA SER A 44 2.02 10.26 0.80
C SER A 44 1.32 9.55 -0.37
N TRP A 45 1.33 8.23 -0.40
CA TRP A 45 0.62 7.46 -1.42
C TRP A 45 -0.89 7.70 -1.38
N ALA A 46 -1.49 7.68 -0.19
CA ALA A 46 -2.91 7.93 -0.02
C ALA A 46 -3.29 9.36 -0.48
N LEU A 47 -2.49 10.36 -0.11
CA LEU A 47 -2.69 11.75 -0.53
C LEU A 47 -2.51 11.91 -2.04
N SER A 48 -1.50 11.28 -2.65
CA SER A 48 -1.28 11.35 -4.10
C SER A 48 -2.45 10.76 -4.89
N ILE A 49 -3.00 9.62 -4.44
CA ILE A 49 -4.17 9.00 -5.07
C ILE A 49 -5.38 9.91 -4.93
N GLY A 50 -5.63 10.44 -3.72
CA GLY A 50 -6.74 11.35 -3.46
C GLY A 50 -6.67 12.63 -4.28
N LEU A 51 -5.49 13.26 -4.32
CA LEU A 51 -5.25 14.48 -5.11
C LEU A 51 -5.41 14.22 -6.61
N SER A 52 -4.89 13.10 -7.12
CA SER A 52 -5.05 12.75 -8.53
C SER A 52 -6.53 12.57 -8.90
N GLY A 53 -7.29 11.87 -8.05
CA GLY A 53 -8.74 11.73 -8.24
C GLY A 53 -9.48 13.07 -8.20
N TYR A 54 -9.10 13.96 -7.27
CA TYR A 54 -9.67 15.32 -7.19
C TYR A 54 -9.39 16.14 -8.44
N ILE A 55 -8.14 16.14 -8.94
CA ILE A 55 -7.75 16.87 -10.15
C ILE A 55 -8.54 16.38 -11.36
N VAL A 56 -8.69 15.07 -11.54
CA VAL A 56 -9.47 14.49 -12.65
C VAL A 56 -10.93 14.94 -12.60
N LEU A 57 -11.55 14.89 -11.43
CA LEU A 57 -12.95 15.32 -11.25
C LEU A 57 -13.11 16.85 -11.40
N PHE A 58 -12.10 17.62 -10.99
CA PHE A 58 -12.05 19.07 -11.17
C PHE A 58 -11.86 19.45 -12.65
N ALA A 59 -11.01 18.74 -13.38
CA ALA A 59 -10.85 18.92 -14.81
C ALA A 59 -12.12 18.55 -15.59
N ASP A 60 -12.93 17.64 -15.05
CA ASP A 60 -14.26 17.27 -15.57
C ASP A 60 -15.41 18.11 -15.00
N PHE A 61 -15.12 19.28 -14.44
CA PHE A 61 -16.14 20.15 -13.88
C PHE A 61 -16.92 20.87 -15.00
N GLY A 62 -18.16 20.43 -15.26
CA GLY A 62 -19.03 21.01 -16.27
C GLY A 62 -20.09 20.03 -16.78
N SER A 63 -21.04 20.53 -17.58
CA SER A 63 -22.08 19.70 -18.23
C SER A 63 -21.61 19.04 -19.53
N GLU A 64 -20.48 19.46 -20.08
CA GLU A 64 -19.93 18.89 -21.31
C GLU A 64 -19.22 17.56 -21.06
N ARG A 65 -19.12 16.76 -22.13
CA ARG A 65 -18.46 15.46 -22.10
C ARG A 65 -16.99 15.63 -22.48
N ASN A 66 -16.09 15.07 -21.69
CA ASN A 66 -14.65 15.06 -21.95
C ASN A 66 -14.05 13.66 -21.70
N CYS A 67 -12.72 13.56 -21.81
CA CYS A 67 -11.98 12.31 -21.62
C CYS A 67 -12.06 11.75 -20.18
N TYR A 68 -12.43 12.57 -19.20
CA TYR A 68 -12.53 12.21 -17.78
C TYR A 68 -13.97 11.87 -17.35
N THR A 69 -14.96 12.11 -18.20
CA THR A 69 -16.38 11.80 -17.91
C THR A 69 -16.64 10.36 -17.47
N PRO A 70 -16.00 9.30 -18.03
CA PRO A 70 -16.17 7.94 -17.53
C PRO A 70 -15.78 7.78 -16.06
N ILE A 71 -14.78 8.52 -15.59
CA ILE A 71 -14.30 8.48 -14.19
C ILE A 71 -15.31 9.14 -13.26
N ARG A 72 -15.93 10.25 -13.69
CA ARG A 72 -17.02 10.91 -12.95
C ARG A 72 -18.25 10.03 -12.85
N GLU A 73 -18.64 9.36 -13.93
CA GLU A 73 -19.77 8.41 -13.92
C GLU A 73 -19.51 7.24 -12.97
N TRP A 74 -18.32 6.65 -13.04
CA TRP A 74 -17.89 5.61 -12.11
C TRP A 74 -17.93 6.09 -10.65
N PHE A 75 -17.41 7.29 -10.36
CA PHE A 75 -17.43 7.87 -9.02
C PHE A 75 -18.87 8.10 -8.52
N LYS A 76 -19.74 8.66 -9.37
CA LYS A 76 -21.17 8.85 -9.05
C LYS A 76 -21.85 7.50 -8.76
N GLN A 77 -21.60 6.48 -9.58
CA GLN A 77 -22.13 5.14 -9.38
C GLN A 77 -21.67 4.55 -8.03
N LYS A 78 -20.38 4.66 -7.71
CA LYS A 78 -19.85 4.18 -6.42
C LYS A 78 -20.42 4.94 -5.23
N LYS A 79 -20.51 6.27 -5.32
CA LYS A 79 -21.12 7.10 -4.28
C LYS A 79 -22.58 6.70 -4.05
N ASN A 80 -23.34 6.50 -5.12
CA ASN A 80 -24.73 6.06 -5.02
C ASN A 80 -24.81 4.66 -4.43
N SER A 81 -24.01 3.71 -4.89
CA SER A 81 -24.00 2.35 -4.33
C SER A 81 -23.58 2.29 -2.85
N PHE A 82 -22.77 3.24 -2.39
CA PHE A 82 -22.33 3.29 -1.00
C PHE A 82 -23.37 3.98 -0.08
N TRP A 83 -24.02 5.02 -0.57
CA TRP A 83 -24.97 5.82 0.22
C TRP A 83 -26.45 5.52 -0.05
N SER A 84 -26.76 4.67 -1.02
CA SER A 84 -28.12 4.23 -1.31
C SER A 84 -28.21 2.72 -1.30
N LEU A 85 -29.40 2.23 -0.95
CA LEU A 85 -29.73 0.81 -1.01
C LEU A 85 -29.53 0.30 -2.43
N SER A 86 -28.84 -0.81 -2.56
CA SER A 86 -28.76 -1.55 -3.80
C SER A 86 -30.17 -1.97 -4.25
N GLU A 87 -30.35 -2.20 -5.55
CA GLU A 87 -31.64 -2.67 -6.09
C GLU A 87 -32.07 -4.00 -5.49
N GLN A 88 -31.12 -4.81 -5.02
CA GLN A 88 -31.41 -6.05 -4.29
C GLN A 88 -31.93 -5.76 -2.89
N GLU A 89 -31.26 -4.89 -2.12
CA GLU A 89 -31.74 -4.51 -0.78
C GLU A 89 -33.10 -3.82 -0.83
N LYS A 90 -33.37 -3.03 -1.88
CA LYS A 90 -34.71 -2.44 -2.10
C LYS A 90 -35.77 -3.51 -2.34
N LYS A 91 -35.46 -4.57 -3.10
CA LYS A 91 -36.38 -5.70 -3.32
C LYS A 91 -36.63 -6.45 -2.01
N ASP A 92 -35.57 -6.79 -1.28
CA ASP A 92 -35.66 -7.52 -0.02
C ASP A 92 -36.46 -6.72 1.03
N LEU A 93 -36.28 -5.39 1.09
CA LEU A 93 -37.06 -4.51 1.97
C LEU A 93 -38.54 -4.40 1.57
N LYS A 94 -38.83 -4.41 0.27
CA LYS A 94 -40.20 -4.43 -0.28
C LYS A 94 -40.91 -5.75 0.04
N GLU A 95 -40.21 -6.88 -0.06
CA GLU A 95 -40.72 -8.20 0.33
C GLU A 95 -40.99 -8.29 1.84
N GLN A 96 -40.20 -7.59 2.65
CA GLN A 96 -40.42 -7.47 4.10
C GLN A 96 -41.52 -6.46 4.49
N GLY A 97 -42.14 -5.75 3.53
CA GLY A 97 -43.19 -4.76 3.79
C GLY A 97 -42.72 -3.50 4.52
N LYS A 98 -41.41 -3.21 4.49
CA LYS A 98 -40.80 -2.05 5.18
C LYS A 98 -40.62 -0.83 4.26
N LEU A 99 -41.12 -0.92 3.02
CA LEU A 99 -40.92 0.04 1.94
C LEU A 99 -42.21 0.18 1.11
#